data_AF-A0A944MN38-F1
#
_entry.id   AF-A0A944MN38-F1
#
_cell.length_a   1.000
_cell.length_b   1.000
_cell.length_c   1.000
_cell.angle_alpha   90.00
_cell.angle_beta   90.00
_cell.angle_gamma   90.00
#
_symmetry.space_group_name_H-M   'P 1'
#
loop_
_entity.id
_entity.type
_entity.pdbx_description
1 polymer ?
#
loop_
_entity_poly.entity_id
_entity_poly.type
_entity_poly.pdbx_seq_one_letter_code
_entity_poly.pdbx_strand_id
1 'polypeptide(L)'
;MKFVITLVLLSCALFLMGEEVDNLANYLENQSYENFVKAVDQFKNNGDYSANAMISYLHLMELHRNFDILETNIDSLNVRTKFMFGNMLLEIGEYEKSVMVYAKINEDSPSWSCPLRHKGEALMAMDLYADAEIATKKAIELQENHFDAYIQLAEIQKKMGNYEIALKTLEKGLTYAEFDHEDEVSDEEVEVLKNEILELINQK
;
A
#
# COMPACT_ATOMS: atom_id res chain seq x y z
N MET A 1 4.12 19.22 -10.96
CA MET A 1 3.11 19.91 -11.80
C MET A 1 1.72 19.95 -11.17
N LYS A 2 1.21 18.84 -10.59
CA LYS A 2 -0.08 18.81 -9.86
C LYS A 2 -0.16 19.84 -8.71
N PHE A 3 0.89 19.98 -7.91
CA PHE A 3 0.96 20.89 -6.76
C PHE A 3 0.74 22.39 -7.08
N VAL A 4 1.19 22.83 -8.26
CA VAL A 4 1.05 24.23 -8.71
C VAL A 4 -0.40 24.53 -9.11
N ILE A 5 -1.08 23.54 -9.70
CA ILE A 5 -2.48 23.68 -10.14
C ILE A 5 -3.40 23.77 -8.91
N THR A 6 -3.11 23.02 -7.85
CA THR A 6 -3.93 23.04 -6.63
C THR A 6 -3.76 24.31 -5.81
N LEU A 7 -2.54 24.88 -5.76
CA LEU A 7 -2.29 26.18 -5.13
C LEU A 7 -3.07 27.31 -5.82
N VAL A 8 -3.13 27.29 -7.16
CA VAL A 8 -3.90 28.27 -7.95
C VAL A 8 -5.40 28.14 -7.69
N LEU A 9 -5.94 26.91 -7.68
CA LEU A 9 -7.37 26.68 -7.44
C LEU A 9 -7.80 27.04 -6.01
N LEU A 10 -6.94 26.81 -5.01
CA LEU A 10 -7.23 27.17 -3.62
C LEU A 10 -7.20 28.68 -3.41
N SER A 11 -6.23 29.38 -4.02
CA SER A 11 -6.19 30.85 -3.98
C SER A 11 -7.46 31.50 -4.58
N CYS A 12 -8.00 30.91 -5.65
CA CYS A 12 -9.28 31.33 -6.24
C CYS A 12 -10.48 31.05 -5.33
N ALA A 13 -10.48 29.93 -4.60
CA ALA A 13 -11.56 29.59 -3.66
C ALA A 13 -11.55 30.49 -2.42
N LEU A 14 -10.37 30.81 -1.89
CA LEU A 14 -10.18 31.71 -0.74
C LEU A 14 -10.68 33.13 -1.02
N PHE A 15 -10.49 33.62 -2.25
CA PHE A 15 -10.99 34.94 -2.66
C PHE A 15 -12.52 35.02 -2.71
N LEU A 16 -13.22 33.87 -2.82
CA LEU A 16 -14.68 33.80 -2.91
C LEU A 16 -15.38 33.68 -1.54
N MET A 17 -14.66 33.28 -0.48
CA MET A 17 -15.27 32.97 0.83
C MET A 17 -15.17 34.09 1.87
N GLY A 18 -14.37 35.14 1.64
CA GLY A 18 -14.45 36.40 2.40
C GLY A 18 -14.10 36.37 3.90
N GLU A 19 -13.65 35.25 4.46
CA GLU A 19 -13.20 35.14 5.86
C GLU A 19 -11.66 35.11 5.95
N GLU A 20 -11.08 35.59 7.05
CA GLU A 20 -9.64 35.53 7.33
C GLU A 20 -9.18 34.07 7.40
N VAL A 21 -8.56 33.58 6.32
CA VAL A 21 -8.07 32.20 6.23
C VAL A 21 -6.58 32.12 6.55
N ASP A 22 -6.19 32.78 7.63
CA ASP A 22 -4.78 32.93 8.01
C ASP A 22 -4.11 31.57 8.24
N ASN A 23 -4.78 30.61 8.89
CA ASN A 23 -4.16 29.33 9.22
C ASN A 23 -3.94 28.44 7.99
N LEU A 24 -4.89 28.41 7.04
CA LEU A 24 -4.69 27.69 5.78
C LEU A 24 -3.59 28.34 4.95
N ALA A 25 -3.60 29.66 4.80
CA ALA A 25 -2.55 30.39 4.09
C ALA A 25 -1.16 30.10 4.69
N ASN A 26 -1.04 30.17 6.02
CA ASN A 26 0.19 29.85 6.75
C ASN A 26 0.67 28.41 6.51
N TYR A 27 -0.24 27.43 6.42
CA TYR A 27 0.13 26.05 6.09
C TYR A 27 0.62 25.91 4.65
N LEU A 28 -0.01 26.59 3.69
CA LEU A 28 0.40 26.54 2.28
C LEU A 28 1.77 27.19 2.05
N GLU A 29 2.07 28.26 2.77
CA GLU A 29 3.36 28.96 2.70
C GLU A 29 4.47 28.21 3.45
N ASN A 30 4.15 27.64 4.61
CA ASN A 30 5.10 26.93 5.45
C ASN A 30 4.49 25.63 5.98
N GLN A 31 4.72 24.54 5.24
CA GLN A 31 4.18 23.24 5.58
C GLN A 31 4.90 22.63 6.79
N SER A 32 4.21 22.61 7.91
CA SER A 32 4.62 21.97 9.15
C SER A 32 3.42 21.31 9.82
N TYR A 33 3.68 20.33 10.69
CA TYR A 33 2.63 19.67 11.46
C TYR A 33 1.82 20.68 12.30
N GLU A 34 2.50 21.68 12.88
CA GLU A 34 1.85 22.74 13.65
C GLU A 34 0.87 23.57 12.80
N ASN A 35 1.31 24.02 11.62
CA ASN A 35 0.45 24.80 10.73
C ASN A 35 -0.68 23.95 10.15
N PHE A 36 -0.42 22.67 9.87
CA PHE A 36 -1.45 21.71 9.46
C PHE A 36 -2.57 21.60 10.50
N VAL A 37 -2.22 21.41 11.78
CA VAL A 37 -3.22 21.31 12.87
C VAL A 37 -4.06 22.59 12.96
N LYS A 38 -3.42 23.77 12.90
CA LYS A 38 -4.15 25.05 12.92
C LYS A 38 -5.07 25.21 11.72
N ALA A 39 -4.64 24.79 10.54
CA ALA A 39 -5.46 24.84 9.32
C ALA A 39 -6.67 23.91 9.42
N VAL A 40 -6.52 22.69 9.97
CA VAL A 40 -7.64 21.77 10.19
C VAL A 40 -8.61 22.31 11.24
N ASP A 41 -8.11 22.85 12.35
CA ASP A 41 -8.94 23.36 13.46
C ASP A 41 -9.85 24.52 13.00
N GLN A 42 -9.35 25.35 12.07
CA GLN A 42 -10.13 26.42 11.45
C GLN A 42 -11.44 25.91 10.81
N PHE A 43 -11.43 24.74 10.18
CA PHE A 43 -12.59 24.19 9.47
C PHE A 43 -13.41 23.20 10.31
N LYS A 44 -12.82 22.62 11.37
CA LYS A 44 -13.41 21.50 12.13
C LYS A 44 -14.76 21.82 12.77
N ASN A 45 -15.00 23.07 13.16
CA ASN A 45 -16.23 23.47 13.86
C ASN A 45 -17.33 24.03 12.94
N ASN A 46 -17.11 24.04 11.62
CA ASN A 46 -17.98 24.79 10.70
C ASN A 46 -19.26 24.01 10.29
N GLY A 47 -19.39 22.72 10.64
CA GLY A 47 -20.62 21.93 10.48
C GLY A 47 -21.10 21.68 9.03
N ASP A 48 -20.51 22.34 8.05
CA ASP A 48 -20.82 22.24 6.62
C ASP A 48 -19.99 21.15 5.93
N TYR A 49 -20.59 20.46 4.95
CA TYR A 49 -19.92 19.49 4.10
C TYR A 49 -18.76 20.09 3.31
N SER A 50 -18.80 21.39 2.98
CA SER A 50 -17.69 22.09 2.35
C SER A 50 -16.44 22.09 3.23
N ALA A 51 -16.60 22.22 4.55
CA ALA A 51 -15.50 22.17 5.51
C ALA A 51 -14.87 20.77 5.59
N ASN A 52 -15.69 19.71 5.50
CA ASN A 52 -15.17 18.34 5.43
C ASN A 52 -14.29 18.13 4.20
N ALA A 53 -14.69 18.64 3.03
CA ALA A 53 -13.87 18.56 1.82
C ALA A 53 -12.52 19.27 1.98
N MET A 54 -12.51 20.44 2.63
CA MET A 54 -11.28 21.18 2.93
C MET A 54 -10.36 20.43 3.90
N ILE A 55 -10.93 19.83 4.95
CA ILE A 55 -10.17 18.99 5.90
C ILE A 55 -9.57 17.78 5.17
N SER A 56 -10.35 17.07 4.36
CA SER A 56 -9.83 15.95 3.57
C SER A 56 -8.71 16.36 2.63
N TYR A 57 -8.82 17.53 2.00
CA TYR A 57 -7.78 18.07 1.14
C TYR A 57 -6.48 18.39 1.92
N LEU A 58 -6.61 18.98 3.11
CA LEU A 58 -5.46 19.23 4.00
C LEU A 58 -4.77 17.92 4.41
N HIS A 59 -5.53 16.90 4.76
CA HIS A 59 -4.99 15.57 5.08
C HIS A 59 -4.26 14.94 3.88
N LEU A 60 -4.78 15.09 2.66
CA LEU A 60 -4.11 14.62 1.45
C LEU A 60 -2.77 15.32 1.23
N MET A 61 -2.72 16.64 1.44
CA MET A 61 -1.46 17.40 1.36
C MET A 61 -0.46 16.95 2.41
N GLU A 62 -0.90 16.78 3.66
CA GLU A 62 -0.05 16.34 4.75
C GLU A 62 0.44 14.90 4.55
N LEU A 63 -0.38 14.02 3.98
CA LEU A 63 0.03 12.66 3.58
C LEU A 63 1.21 12.71 2.60
N HIS A 64 1.08 13.48 1.51
CA HIS A 64 2.16 13.62 0.54
C HIS A 64 3.43 14.22 1.15
N ARG A 65 3.31 15.23 2.01
CA ARG A 65 4.45 15.79 2.75
C ARG A 65 5.15 14.74 3.60
N ASN A 66 4.38 13.90 4.30
CA ASN A 66 4.94 12.82 5.13
C ASN A 66 5.60 11.74 4.26
N PHE A 67 5.07 11.43 3.08
CA PHE A 67 5.74 10.51 2.15
C PHE A 67 7.07 11.06 1.67
N ASP A 68 7.16 12.33 1.30
CA ASP A 68 8.42 12.95 0.88
C ASP A 68 9.47 12.89 2.01
N ILE A 69 9.04 13.11 3.26
CA ILE A 69 9.90 13.00 4.44
C ILE A 69 10.37 11.55 4.63
N LEU A 70 9.47 10.58 4.59
CA LEU A 70 9.80 9.16 4.77
C LEU A 70 10.73 8.65 3.66
N GLU A 71 10.47 9.03 2.41
CA GLU A 71 11.28 8.68 1.24
C GLU A 71 12.69 9.28 1.35
N THR A 72 12.80 10.58 1.67
CA THR A 72 14.10 11.25 1.83
C THR A 72 14.95 10.66 2.96
N ASN A 73 14.30 10.18 4.02
CA ASN A 73 14.97 9.66 5.21
C ASN A 73 15.03 8.13 5.24
N ILE A 74 14.68 7.45 4.14
CA ILE A 74 14.45 6.00 4.11
C ILE A 74 15.61 5.21 4.73
N ASP A 75 16.86 5.54 4.42
CA ASP A 75 18.03 4.83 4.94
C ASP A 75 18.17 4.89 6.47
N SER A 76 17.67 5.95 7.11
CA SER A 76 17.73 6.14 8.56
C SER A 76 16.55 5.54 9.32
N LEU A 77 15.49 5.14 8.60
CA LEU A 77 14.29 4.57 9.21
C LEU A 77 14.58 3.15 9.72
N ASN A 78 13.98 2.80 10.86
CA ASN A 78 13.98 1.42 11.31
C ASN A 78 13.10 0.55 10.40
N VAL A 79 13.33 -0.77 10.44
CA VAL A 79 12.67 -1.76 9.60
C VAL A 79 11.14 -1.75 9.74
N ARG A 80 10.61 -1.53 10.95
CA ARG A 80 9.15 -1.42 11.18
C ARG A 80 8.55 -0.22 10.46
N THR A 81 9.19 0.95 10.58
CA THR A 81 8.73 2.17 9.91
C THR A 81 8.83 2.05 8.39
N LYS A 82 9.89 1.42 7.86
CA LYS A 82 9.99 1.09 6.43
C LYS A 82 8.83 0.22 5.98
N PHE A 83 8.52 -0.83 6.75
CA PHE A 83 7.42 -1.75 6.42
C PHE A 83 6.07 -1.03 6.39
N MET A 84 5.77 -0.22 7.40
CA MET A 84 4.57 0.62 7.41
C MET A 84 4.50 1.55 6.20
N PHE A 85 5.62 2.17 5.83
CA PHE A 85 5.69 3.04 4.65
C PHE A 85 5.48 2.26 3.34
N GLY A 86 6.10 1.09 3.19
CA GLY A 86 5.88 0.19 2.06
C GLY A 86 4.41 -0.19 1.91
N ASN A 87 3.75 -0.59 3.02
CA ASN A 87 2.33 -0.94 3.00
C ASN A 87 1.46 0.28 2.66
N MET A 88 1.74 1.47 3.20
CA MET A 88 1.01 2.69 2.81
C MET A 88 1.15 3.00 1.31
N LEU A 89 2.34 2.81 0.73
CA LEU A 89 2.57 3.02 -0.70
C LEU A 89 1.83 1.97 -1.55
N LEU A 90 1.79 0.72 -1.09
CA LEU A 90 1.04 -0.36 -1.74
C LEU A 90 -0.47 -0.04 -1.79
N GLU A 91 -1.06 0.34 -0.65
CA GLU A 91 -2.49 0.65 -0.52
C GLU A 91 -2.96 1.80 -1.42
N ILE A 92 -2.12 2.83 -1.60
CA ILE A 92 -2.46 4.00 -2.43
C ILE A 92 -2.12 3.80 -3.93
N GLY A 93 -1.54 2.65 -4.29
CA GLY A 93 -1.18 2.32 -5.67
C GLY A 93 0.16 2.86 -6.17
N GLU A 94 1.06 3.31 -5.29
CA GLU A 94 2.44 3.71 -5.63
C GLU A 94 3.35 2.46 -5.64
N TYR A 95 3.03 1.49 -6.50
CA TYR A 95 3.60 0.15 -6.50
C TYR A 95 5.11 0.11 -6.75
N GLU A 96 5.64 0.93 -7.66
CA GLU A 96 7.08 0.99 -7.91
C GLU A 96 7.85 1.43 -6.64
N LYS A 97 7.29 2.41 -5.92
CA LYS A 97 7.88 2.89 -4.67
C LYS A 97 7.79 1.83 -3.57
N SER A 98 6.66 1.14 -3.43
CA SER A 98 6.53 0.08 -2.42
C SER A 98 7.53 -1.06 -2.68
N VAL A 99 7.73 -1.47 -3.95
CA VAL A 99 8.75 -2.46 -4.34
C VAL A 99 10.16 -2.04 -3.91
N MET A 100 10.53 -0.77 -4.10
CA MET A 100 11.83 -0.24 -3.67
C MET A 100 11.99 -0.28 -2.15
N VAL A 101 10.94 0.10 -1.41
CA VAL A 101 10.95 0.08 0.06
C VAL A 101 11.07 -1.36 0.60
N TYR A 102 10.31 -2.31 0.06
CA TYR A 102 10.43 -3.72 0.47
C TYR A 102 11.80 -4.31 0.13
N ALA A 103 12.37 -3.97 -1.03
CA ALA A 103 13.73 -4.38 -1.37
C ALA A 103 14.75 -3.87 -0.33
N LYS A 104 14.61 -2.61 0.10
CA LYS A 104 15.47 -2.03 1.14
C LYS A 104 15.31 -2.75 2.48
N ILE A 105 14.09 -3.13 2.86
CA ILE A 105 13.86 -3.91 4.07
C ILE A 105 14.58 -5.25 4.00
N ASN A 106 14.53 -5.94 2.85
CA ASN A 106 15.22 -7.22 2.70
C ASN A 106 16.75 -7.08 2.63
N GLU A 107 17.30 -5.92 2.26
CA GLU A 107 18.73 -5.63 2.43
C GLU A 107 19.11 -5.54 3.92
N ASP A 108 18.29 -4.84 4.72
CA ASP A 108 18.53 -4.65 6.16
C ASP A 108 18.20 -5.91 6.99
N SER A 109 17.24 -6.71 6.52
CA SER A 109 16.68 -7.89 7.21
C SER A 109 16.49 -9.04 6.22
N PRO A 110 17.59 -9.71 5.80
CA PRO A 110 17.58 -10.67 4.70
C PRO A 110 16.83 -11.97 4.99
N SER A 111 16.55 -12.28 6.26
CA SER A 111 15.79 -13.47 6.66
C SER A 111 14.29 -13.20 6.83
N TRP A 112 13.82 -11.96 6.63
CA TRP A 112 12.42 -11.62 6.84
C TRP A 112 11.60 -11.86 5.55
N SER A 113 10.64 -12.79 5.63
CA SER A 113 9.81 -13.25 4.52
C SER A 113 8.69 -12.26 4.12
N CYS A 114 8.04 -11.59 5.08
CA CYS A 114 6.86 -10.73 4.83
C CYS A 114 7.09 -9.63 3.78
N PRO A 115 8.22 -8.88 3.77
CA PRO A 115 8.47 -7.87 2.73
C PRO A 115 8.55 -8.45 1.32
N LEU A 116 9.02 -9.70 1.16
CA LEU A 116 9.07 -10.36 -0.14
C LEU A 116 7.67 -10.75 -0.65
N ARG A 117 6.77 -11.15 0.26
CA ARG A 117 5.37 -11.42 -0.10
C ARG A 117 4.70 -10.14 -0.62
N HIS A 118 4.75 -9.04 0.14
CA HIS A 118 4.17 -7.77 -0.30
C HIS A 118 4.86 -7.17 -1.53
N LYS A 119 6.17 -7.41 -1.70
CA LYS A 119 6.84 -7.08 -2.97
C LYS A 119 6.23 -7.86 -4.14
N GLY A 120 5.92 -9.14 -3.95
CA GLY A 120 5.21 -9.95 -4.94
C GLY A 120 3.83 -9.38 -5.28
N GLU A 121 3.08 -8.98 -4.27
CA GLU A 121 1.77 -8.32 -4.41
C GLU A 121 1.85 -7.02 -5.22
N ALA A 122 2.79 -6.13 -4.87
CA ALA A 122 3.04 -4.88 -5.60
C ALA A 122 3.44 -5.12 -7.07
N LEU A 123 4.29 -6.13 -7.33
CA LEU A 123 4.68 -6.52 -8.69
C LEU A 123 3.51 -7.09 -9.48
N MET A 124 2.65 -7.89 -8.84
CA MET A 124 1.44 -8.44 -9.45
C MET A 124 0.47 -7.32 -9.84
N ALA A 125 0.30 -6.30 -9.00
CA ALA A 125 -0.55 -5.15 -9.28
C ALA A 125 -0.06 -4.32 -10.49
N MET A 126 1.23 -4.43 -10.84
CA MET A 126 1.82 -3.84 -12.05
C MET A 126 1.86 -4.82 -13.25
N ASP A 127 1.17 -5.96 -13.17
CA ASP A 127 1.20 -7.04 -14.17
C ASP A 127 2.60 -7.65 -14.43
N LEU A 128 3.57 -7.45 -13.52
CA LEU A 128 4.93 -7.98 -13.59
C LEU A 128 4.98 -9.40 -12.98
N TYR A 129 4.19 -10.32 -13.52
CA TYR A 129 3.94 -11.62 -12.89
C TYR A 129 5.18 -12.50 -12.71
N ALA A 130 6.15 -12.45 -13.64
CA ALA A 130 7.37 -13.25 -13.52
C ALA A 130 8.24 -12.80 -12.34
N ASP A 131 8.39 -11.49 -12.14
CA ASP A 131 9.15 -10.94 -11.02
C ASP A 131 8.39 -11.13 -9.70
N ALA A 132 7.06 -11.01 -9.74
CA ALA A 132 6.19 -11.30 -8.60
C ALA A 132 6.37 -12.76 -8.14
N GLU A 133 6.37 -13.71 -9.08
CA GLU A 133 6.56 -15.13 -8.78
C GLU A 133 7.92 -15.40 -8.10
N ILE A 134 8.98 -14.76 -8.58
CA ILE A 134 10.33 -14.86 -8.00
C ILE A 134 10.34 -14.31 -6.56
N ALA A 135 9.75 -13.14 -6.33
CA ALA A 135 9.71 -12.53 -5.00
C ALA A 135 8.96 -13.42 -4.01
N THR A 136 7.77 -13.90 -4.38
CA THR A 136 6.93 -14.72 -3.50
C THR A 136 7.52 -16.12 -3.24
N LYS A 137 8.14 -16.75 -4.25
CA LYS A 137 8.90 -18.00 -4.03
C LYS A 137 10.03 -17.81 -3.01
N LYS A 138 10.75 -16.69 -3.10
CA LYS A 138 11.80 -16.38 -2.12
C LYS A 138 11.23 -16.15 -0.71
N ALA A 139 10.02 -15.61 -0.57
CA ALA A 139 9.34 -15.51 0.73
C ALA A 139 9.12 -16.90 1.36
N ILE A 140 8.64 -17.86 0.56
CA ILE A 140 8.42 -19.26 0.96
C ILE A 140 9.75 -19.97 1.27
N GLU A 141 10.82 -19.68 0.52
CA GLU A 141 12.15 -20.23 0.80
C GLU A 141 12.70 -19.76 2.17
N LEU A 142 12.42 -18.52 2.57
CA LEU A 142 12.82 -17.99 3.88
C LEU A 142 11.95 -18.52 5.02
N GLN A 143 10.67 -18.76 4.76
CA GLN A 143 9.72 -19.26 5.74
C GLN A 143 8.74 -20.24 5.06
N GLU A 144 9.03 -21.54 5.21
CA GLU A 144 8.28 -22.59 4.51
C GLU A 144 6.79 -22.64 4.89
N ASN A 145 6.45 -22.23 6.12
CA ASN A 145 5.09 -22.21 6.64
C ASN A 145 4.40 -20.83 6.52
N HIS A 146 4.90 -19.93 5.68
CA HIS A 146 4.26 -18.64 5.42
C HIS A 146 3.07 -18.84 4.49
N PHE A 147 1.88 -19.00 5.07
CA PHE A 147 0.68 -19.42 4.36
C PHE A 147 0.25 -18.39 3.32
N ASP A 148 0.23 -17.11 3.69
CA ASP A 148 -0.13 -16.00 2.80
C ASP A 148 0.74 -15.93 1.53
N ALA A 149 2.02 -16.32 1.63
CA ALA A 149 2.90 -16.36 0.48
C ALA A 149 2.49 -17.45 -0.53
N TYR A 150 1.92 -18.57 -0.09
CA TYR A 150 1.39 -19.58 -1.01
C TYR A 150 0.13 -19.10 -1.73
N ILE A 151 -0.77 -18.41 -1.02
CA ILE A 151 -1.97 -17.82 -1.61
C ILE A 151 -1.56 -16.81 -2.69
N GLN A 152 -0.67 -15.87 -2.34
CA GLN A 152 -0.18 -14.88 -3.28
C GLN A 152 0.50 -15.52 -4.50
N LEU A 153 1.29 -16.58 -4.31
CA LEU A 153 1.96 -17.30 -5.40
C LEU A 153 0.95 -18.01 -6.31
N ALA A 154 -0.09 -18.64 -5.75
CA ALA A 154 -1.14 -19.29 -6.51
C ALA A 154 -1.92 -18.27 -7.37
N GLU A 155 -2.22 -17.09 -6.84
CA GLU A 155 -2.85 -16.00 -7.60
C GLU A 155 -1.98 -15.54 -8.78
N ILE A 156 -0.68 -15.32 -8.54
CA ILE A 156 0.28 -14.94 -9.58
C ILE A 156 0.31 -16.02 -10.68
N GLN A 157 0.39 -17.30 -10.30
CA GLN A 157 0.40 -18.42 -11.24
C GLN A 157 -0.91 -18.56 -12.02
N LYS A 158 -2.06 -18.29 -11.37
CA LYS A 158 -3.37 -18.21 -12.02
C LYS A 158 -3.37 -17.10 -13.08
N LYS A 159 -2.88 -15.89 -12.76
CA LYS A 159 -2.77 -14.76 -13.71
C LYS A 159 -1.85 -15.08 -14.90
N MET A 160 -0.82 -15.89 -14.69
CA MET A 160 0.08 -16.38 -15.76
C MET A 160 -0.53 -17.51 -16.62
N GLY A 161 -1.71 -18.03 -16.29
CA GLY A 161 -2.34 -19.14 -17.01
C GLY A 161 -1.87 -20.54 -16.60
N ASN A 162 -1.08 -20.63 -15.53
CA ASN A 162 -0.46 -21.86 -15.01
C ASN A 162 -1.36 -22.52 -13.95
N TYR A 163 -2.59 -22.87 -14.32
CA TYR A 163 -3.65 -23.23 -13.37
C TYR A 163 -3.34 -24.50 -12.55
N GLU A 164 -2.78 -25.53 -13.17
CA GLU A 164 -2.42 -26.79 -12.50
C GLU A 164 -1.30 -26.57 -11.48
N ILE A 165 -0.38 -25.65 -11.77
CA ILE A 165 0.69 -25.25 -10.85
C ILE A 165 0.10 -24.41 -9.71
N ALA A 166 -0.79 -23.47 -10.02
CA ALA A 166 -1.47 -22.65 -9.02
C ALA A 166 -2.25 -23.50 -8.00
N LEU A 167 -3.01 -24.50 -8.48
CA LEU A 167 -3.76 -25.42 -7.61
C LEU A 167 -2.81 -26.17 -6.67
N LYS A 168 -1.72 -26.74 -7.20
CA LYS A 168 -0.74 -27.47 -6.39
C LYS A 168 -0.04 -26.57 -5.37
N THR A 169 0.27 -25.33 -5.74
CA THR A 169 0.83 -24.34 -4.82
C THR A 169 -0.13 -24.05 -3.68
N LEU A 170 -1.41 -23.82 -3.99
CA LEU A 170 -2.44 -23.53 -3.01
C LEU A 170 -2.67 -24.72 -2.06
N GLU A 171 -2.75 -25.95 -2.62
CA GLU A 171 -2.88 -27.18 -1.84
C GLU A 171 -1.69 -27.39 -0.91
N LYS A 172 -0.47 -27.05 -1.34
CA LYS A 172 0.71 -27.08 -0.46
C LYS A 172 0.56 -26.03 0.65
N GLY A 173 0.17 -24.80 0.33
CA GLY A 173 -0.06 -23.74 1.31
C GLY A 173 -1.06 -24.16 2.39
N LEU A 174 -2.19 -24.76 2.00
CA LEU A 174 -3.23 -25.24 2.90
C LEU A 174 -2.74 -26.27 3.94
N THR A 175 -1.62 -26.96 3.69
CA THR A 175 -1.01 -27.83 4.71
C THR A 175 -0.39 -27.06 5.89
N TYR A 176 -0.21 -25.75 5.75
CA TYR A 176 0.33 -24.85 6.76
C TYR A 176 -0.72 -23.90 7.37
N ALA A 177 -1.99 -23.96 6.94
CA ALA A 177 -3.04 -23.03 7.36
C ALA A 177 -3.27 -22.98 8.89
N GLU A 178 -3.06 -24.10 9.60
CA GLU A 178 -3.19 -24.15 11.07
C GLU A 178 -2.01 -23.48 11.82
N PHE A 179 -0.93 -23.11 11.13
CA PHE A 179 0.29 -22.55 11.73
C PHE A 179 0.43 -21.04 11.57
N ASP A 180 -0.37 -20.43 10.69
CA ASP A 180 -0.37 -18.98 10.45
C ASP A 180 -1.62 -18.41 11.14
N HIS A 181 -1.45 -17.72 12.26
CA HIS A 181 -2.54 -17.10 13.04
C HIS A 181 -2.55 -15.57 12.88
N GLU A 182 -2.00 -15.08 11.77
CA GLU A 182 -2.08 -13.67 11.36
C GLU A 182 -3.05 -13.60 10.17
N ASP A 183 -4.35 -13.84 10.40
CA ASP A 183 -5.38 -13.97 9.35
C ASP A 183 -5.55 -12.64 8.55
N GLU A 184 -4.70 -12.41 7.54
CA GLU A 184 -4.93 -11.42 6.48
C GLU A 184 -5.89 -11.96 5.41
N VAL A 185 -5.93 -13.29 5.19
CA VAL A 185 -6.79 -13.93 4.18
C VAL A 185 -7.77 -14.89 4.85
N SER A 186 -9.05 -14.73 4.55
CA SER A 186 -10.12 -15.59 5.09
C SER A 186 -10.19 -16.96 4.40
N ASP A 187 -10.64 -17.98 5.13
CA ASP A 187 -10.95 -19.30 4.57
C ASP A 187 -11.88 -19.22 3.34
N GLU A 188 -12.78 -18.24 3.33
CA GLU A 188 -13.69 -17.98 2.21
C GLU A 188 -12.94 -17.54 0.96
N GLU A 189 -12.01 -16.60 1.07
CA GLU A 189 -11.18 -16.13 -0.06
C GLU A 189 -10.33 -17.26 -0.64
N VAL A 190 -9.76 -18.10 0.23
CA VAL A 190 -8.96 -19.26 -0.19
C VAL A 190 -9.81 -20.27 -0.96
N GLU A 191 -11.01 -20.57 -0.49
CA GLU A 191 -11.93 -21.49 -1.15
C GLU A 191 -12.46 -20.92 -2.48
N VAL A 192 -12.74 -19.61 -2.54
CA VAL A 192 -13.08 -18.92 -3.80
C VAL A 192 -11.94 -19.05 -4.80
N LEU A 193 -10.71 -18.74 -4.42
CA LEU A 193 -9.53 -18.86 -5.29
C LEU A 193 -9.35 -20.29 -5.82
N LYS A 194 -9.50 -21.29 -4.94
CA LYS A 194 -9.41 -22.70 -5.32
C LYS A 194 -10.46 -23.09 -6.36
N ASN A 195 -11.71 -22.68 -6.14
CA ASN A 195 -12.81 -22.98 -7.07
C ASN A 195 -12.61 -22.29 -8.42
N GLU A 196 -12.17 -21.03 -8.44
CA GLU A 196 -11.83 -20.33 -9.69
C GLU A 196 -10.74 -21.05 -10.48
N ILE A 197 -9.68 -21.52 -9.80
CA ILE A 197 -8.60 -22.29 -10.45
C ILE A 197 -9.15 -23.59 -11.04
N LEU A 198 -9.99 -24.33 -10.30
CA LEU A 198 -10.58 -25.59 -10.77
C LEU A 198 -11.48 -25.37 -11.99
N GLU A 199 -12.30 -24.32 -12.00
CA GLU A 199 -13.11 -23.97 -13.16
C GLU A 199 -12.25 -23.67 -14.39
N LEU A 200 -11.17 -22.90 -14.24
CA LEU A 200 -10.24 -22.57 -15.33
C LEU A 200 -9.51 -23.80 -15.88
N ILE A 201 -9.20 -24.80 -15.04
CA ILE A 201 -8.64 -26.09 -15.48
C ILE A 201 -9.67 -26.85 -16.32
N ASN A 202 -10.93 -26.91 -15.88
CA ASN A 202 -11.99 -27.67 -16.55
C ASN A 202 -12.48 -27.03 -17.87
N GLN A 203 -12.11 -25.78 -18.14
CA GLN A 203 -12.44 -25.06 -19.38
C GLN A 203 -11.38 -25.22 -20.49
N LYS A 204 -10.20 -25.79 -20.20
CA LYS A 204 -9.14 -26.11 -21.16
C LYS A 204 -9.35 -27.49 -21.80
#